data_AF-A0A2V9Q283-F1
#
_entry.id   AF-A0A2V9Q283-F1
#
_cell.length_a   1.000
_cell.length_b   1.000
_cell.length_c   1.000
_cell.angle_alpha   90.00
_cell.angle_beta   90.00
_cell.angle_gamma   90.00
#
_symmetry.space_group_name_H-M   'P 1'
#
loop_
_entity.id
_entity.type
_entity.pdbx_description
1 polymer ?
#
loop_
_entity_poly.entity_id
_entity_poly.type
_entity_poly.pdbx_seq_one_letter_code
_entity_poly.pdbx_strand_id
1 'polypeptide(L)'
;MPRIPILKLGSSAETPPPRLSTYSPSLSLEGLQLGIDNIRHDVWLTPSFTKATGAHIGKLIAKFGNVDGVMSAESAGSPKAAKNIFSKVVPALAAKNADLKPLLADLLRSALGRAKSEGNPTLDLLVRTALIKFLRSEMQAQFASALDRCRTTLKSYEGVRQQKALEYREKVAAFQIAKKNILRQVGQEFFRLFREIDRQTLAAMRRSLFGDEIADYQVFLNQLIFLEEGRDSYLAAEHYVLIGGFEN
;
A
#
# COMPACT_ATOMS: atom_id res chain seq x y z
N MET A 1 51.74 30.56 12.38
CA MET A 1 50.28 30.33 12.30
C MET A 1 49.95 29.82 10.89
N PRO A 2 49.42 28.60 10.73
CA PRO A 2 49.08 28.06 9.41
C PRO A 2 47.76 28.68 8.92
N ARG A 3 47.74 29.15 7.66
CA ARG A 3 46.56 29.74 7.01
C ARG A 3 45.61 28.63 6.56
N ILE A 4 44.39 28.65 7.07
CA ILE A 4 43.30 27.78 6.63
C ILE A 4 42.89 28.23 5.22
N PRO A 5 42.85 27.33 4.22
CA PRO A 5 42.40 27.69 2.87
C PRO A 5 40.89 27.96 2.88
N ILE A 6 40.52 29.14 2.40
CA ILE A 6 39.12 29.54 2.17
C ILE A 6 38.63 28.74 0.96
N LEU A 7 37.76 27.77 1.19
CA LEU A 7 36.97 27.13 0.14
C LEU A 7 36.08 28.21 -0.50
N LYS A 8 36.49 28.72 -1.65
CA LYS A 8 35.61 29.52 -2.50
C LYS A 8 34.48 28.61 -2.97
N LEU A 9 33.28 28.75 -2.41
CA LEU A 9 32.07 28.28 -3.08
C LEU A 9 32.08 28.93 -4.46
N GLY A 10 32.25 28.12 -5.50
CA GLY A 10 32.14 28.58 -6.88
C GLY A 10 30.81 29.32 -7.06
N SER A 11 30.81 30.37 -7.87
CA SER A 11 29.59 31.04 -8.31
C SER A 11 28.60 29.97 -8.76
N SER A 12 27.47 29.84 -8.07
CA SER A 12 26.36 29.01 -8.52
C SER A 12 26.00 29.53 -9.90
N ALA A 13 26.28 28.76 -10.95
CA ALA A 13 25.76 29.06 -12.27
C ALA A 13 24.25 29.05 -12.11
N GLU A 14 23.62 30.22 -12.23
CA GLU A 14 22.18 30.40 -12.13
C GLU A 14 21.55 29.62 -13.29
N THR A 15 21.28 28.34 -13.04
CA THR A 15 20.54 27.50 -13.97
C THR A 15 19.17 28.14 -14.16
N PRO A 16 18.71 28.31 -15.41
CA PRO A 16 17.42 28.92 -15.67
C PRO A 16 16.33 28.17 -14.90
N PRO A 17 15.31 28.88 -14.38
CA PRO A 17 14.24 28.24 -13.64
C PRO A 17 13.60 27.14 -14.49
N PRO A 18 13.30 25.96 -13.91
CA PRO A 18 12.71 24.87 -14.66
C PRO A 18 11.37 25.32 -15.27
N ARG A 19 11.21 25.10 -16.58
CA ARG A 19 9.97 25.42 -17.27
C ARG A 19 8.90 24.41 -16.85
N LEU A 20 7.96 24.86 -16.03
CA LEU A 20 6.83 24.05 -15.60
C LEU A 20 5.84 23.89 -16.76
N SER A 21 5.43 22.65 -17.03
CA SER A 21 4.26 22.35 -17.87
C SER A 21 3.13 21.87 -16.98
N THR A 22 1.93 22.39 -17.24
CA THR A 22 0.71 21.82 -16.68
C THR A 22 0.33 20.60 -17.50
N TYR A 23 -0.05 19.52 -16.83
CA TYR A 23 -0.63 18.34 -17.46
C TYR A 23 -1.87 17.93 -16.67
N SER A 24 -2.87 17.41 -17.36
CA SER A 24 -4.05 16.79 -16.76
C SER A 24 -3.96 15.29 -17.06
N PRO A 25 -3.65 14.42 -16.08
CA PRO A 25 -3.57 13.00 -16.34
C PRO A 25 -4.94 12.47 -16.78
N SER A 26 -4.98 11.74 -17.90
CA SER A 26 -6.20 11.16 -18.44
C SER A 26 -6.03 9.66 -18.69
N LEU A 27 -6.70 8.84 -17.88
CA LEU A 27 -6.72 7.40 -18.12
C LEU A 27 -7.80 7.07 -19.17
N SER A 28 -7.39 6.94 -20.44
CA SER A 28 -8.30 6.44 -21.48
C SER A 28 -8.50 4.93 -21.31
N LEU A 29 -9.77 4.53 -21.16
CA LEU A 29 -10.22 3.13 -21.08
C LEU A 29 -10.95 2.73 -22.37
N GLU A 30 -10.68 3.41 -23.47
CA GLU A 30 -11.26 3.10 -24.78
C GLU A 30 -10.92 1.68 -25.22
N GLY A 31 -11.86 1.06 -25.95
CA GLY A 31 -11.72 -0.31 -26.45
C GLY A 31 -11.96 -1.41 -25.41
N LEU A 32 -12.31 -1.06 -24.17
CA LEU A 32 -12.68 -2.05 -23.15
C LEU A 32 -14.18 -2.33 -23.17
N GLN A 33 -14.53 -3.61 -23.03
CA GLN A 33 -15.91 -4.01 -22.85
C GLN A 33 -16.45 -3.49 -21.51
N LEU A 34 -17.68 -2.97 -21.54
CA LEU A 34 -18.40 -2.58 -20.34
C LEU A 34 -18.87 -3.82 -19.56
N GLY A 35 -18.99 -3.66 -18.25
CA GLY A 35 -19.42 -4.67 -17.30
C GLY A 35 -20.92 -4.89 -17.33
N ILE A 36 -21.42 -5.58 -16.30
CA ILE A 36 -22.82 -6.05 -16.25
C ILE A 36 -23.82 -4.88 -16.28
N ASP A 37 -23.46 -3.75 -15.68
CA ASP A 37 -24.32 -2.57 -15.61
C ASP A 37 -24.25 -1.68 -16.86
N ASN A 38 -23.46 -2.04 -17.88
CA ASN A 38 -23.18 -1.25 -19.09
C ASN A 38 -22.69 0.18 -18.81
N ILE A 39 -22.11 0.43 -17.63
CA ILE A 39 -21.60 1.74 -17.23
C ILE A 39 -20.15 1.63 -16.76
N ARG A 40 -19.80 0.56 -16.05
CA ARG A 40 -18.50 0.39 -15.38
C ARG A 40 -17.69 -0.72 -16.03
N HIS A 41 -16.38 -0.71 -15.82
CA HIS A 41 -15.54 -1.87 -16.11
C HIS A 41 -15.38 -2.71 -14.85
N ASP A 42 -15.76 -3.99 -14.93
CA ASP A 42 -15.65 -4.92 -13.81
C ASP A 42 -14.28 -5.61 -13.84
N VAL A 43 -13.59 -5.61 -12.69
CA VAL A 43 -12.36 -6.35 -12.48
C VAL A 43 -12.56 -7.29 -11.31
N TRP A 44 -12.48 -8.59 -11.58
CA TRP A 44 -12.57 -9.61 -10.56
C TRP A 44 -11.19 -10.05 -10.09
N LEU A 45 -10.92 -9.88 -8.80
CA LEU A 45 -9.71 -10.39 -8.15
C LEU A 45 -10.04 -11.69 -7.42
N THR A 46 -9.14 -12.67 -7.52
CA THR A 46 -9.36 -13.98 -6.91
C THR A 46 -9.43 -13.89 -5.37
N PRO A 47 -10.31 -14.67 -4.72
CA PRO A 47 -10.44 -14.67 -3.25
C PRO A 47 -9.14 -15.03 -2.52
N SER A 48 -8.29 -15.86 -3.14
CA SER A 48 -6.98 -16.21 -2.60
C SER A 48 -6.05 -14.99 -2.55
N PHE A 49 -6.02 -14.20 -3.63
CA PHE A 49 -5.22 -12.99 -3.71
C PHE A 49 -5.73 -11.91 -2.74
N THR A 50 -7.04 -11.67 -2.69
CA THR A 50 -7.62 -10.66 -1.80
C THR A 50 -7.36 -11.02 -0.33
N LYS A 51 -7.51 -12.30 0.05
CA LYS A 51 -7.20 -12.78 1.40
C LYS A 51 -5.72 -12.64 1.75
N ALA A 52 -4.81 -13.03 0.85
CA ALA A 52 -3.36 -12.88 1.06
C ALA A 52 -2.97 -11.40 1.23
N THR A 53 -3.56 -10.53 0.42
CA THR A 53 -3.34 -9.08 0.47
C THR A 53 -3.86 -8.48 1.78
N GLY A 54 -5.09 -8.79 2.18
CA GLY A 54 -5.66 -8.33 3.45
C GLY A 54 -4.82 -8.78 4.65
N ALA A 55 -4.34 -10.04 4.65
CA ALA A 55 -3.45 -10.54 5.69
C ALA A 55 -2.08 -9.82 5.72
N HIS A 56 -1.53 -9.45 4.57
CA HIS A 56 -0.30 -8.67 4.48
C HIS A 56 -0.51 -7.23 5.00
N ILE A 57 -1.59 -6.57 4.58
CA ILE A 57 -1.97 -5.23 5.04
C ILE A 57 -2.17 -5.22 6.56
N GLY A 58 -2.91 -6.20 7.10
CA GLY A 58 -3.15 -6.30 8.54
C GLY A 58 -1.85 -6.40 9.35
N LYS A 59 -0.84 -7.12 8.85
CA LYS A 59 0.49 -7.18 9.49
C LYS A 59 1.23 -5.86 9.44
N LEU A 60 1.21 -5.16 8.30
CA LEU A 60 1.83 -3.83 8.21
C LEU A 60 1.15 -2.85 9.17
N ILE A 61 -0.18 -2.87 9.25
CA ILE A 61 -0.95 -2.04 10.19
C ILE A 61 -0.59 -2.37 11.63
N ALA A 62 -0.52 -3.65 12.01
CA ALA A 62 -0.16 -4.07 13.36
C ALA A 62 1.27 -3.62 13.72
N LYS A 63 2.21 -3.81 12.78
CA LYS A 63 3.62 -3.40 12.89
C LYS A 63 3.77 -1.89 13.07
N PHE A 64 3.21 -1.10 12.16
CA PHE A 64 3.33 0.38 12.21
C PHE A 64 2.48 0.99 13.32
N GLY A 65 1.42 0.31 13.74
CA GLY A 65 0.58 0.70 14.87
C GLY A 65 1.09 0.26 16.24
N ASN A 66 2.13 -0.58 16.30
CA ASN A 66 2.66 -1.18 17.52
C ASN A 66 1.58 -1.88 18.38
N VAL A 67 0.64 -2.57 17.73
CA VAL A 67 -0.48 -3.28 18.38
C VAL A 67 -0.37 -4.80 18.29
N ASP A 68 0.71 -5.35 17.74
CA ASP A 68 0.94 -6.80 17.63
C ASP A 68 0.73 -7.53 18.97
N GLY A 69 1.20 -6.93 20.07
CA GLY A 69 1.04 -7.49 21.41
C GLY A 69 -0.39 -7.48 21.95
N VAL A 70 -1.22 -6.50 21.55
CA VAL A 70 -2.65 -6.44 21.92
C VAL A 70 -3.42 -7.48 21.10
N MET A 71 -3.17 -7.54 19.79
CA MET A 71 -3.83 -8.48 18.89
C MET A 71 -3.45 -9.94 19.18
N SER A 72 -2.20 -10.20 19.58
CA SER A 72 -1.77 -11.55 19.97
C SER A 72 -2.42 -12.03 21.28
N ALA A 73 -2.80 -11.11 22.17
CA ALA A 73 -3.44 -11.44 23.45
C ALA A 73 -4.88 -11.97 23.29
N GLU A 74 -5.59 -11.55 22.23
CA GLU A 74 -6.90 -12.08 21.85
C GLU A 74 -6.87 -13.61 21.67
N SER A 75 -5.77 -14.10 21.06
CA SER A 75 -5.57 -15.52 20.78
C SER A 75 -5.35 -16.36 22.04
N ALA A 76 -4.89 -15.72 23.13
CA ALA A 76 -4.57 -16.36 24.39
C ALA A 76 -5.72 -16.32 25.42
N GLY A 77 -6.74 -15.47 25.19
CA GLY A 77 -7.90 -15.28 26.06
C GLY A 77 -9.10 -16.19 25.74
N SER A 78 -9.08 -16.92 24.62
CA SER A 78 -10.10 -17.94 24.34
C SER A 78 -10.00 -19.10 25.35
N PRO A 79 -11.13 -19.61 25.89
CA PRO A 79 -11.07 -20.80 26.73
C PRO A 79 -10.45 -21.90 25.88
N LYS A 80 -9.39 -22.51 26.41
CA LYS A 80 -8.64 -23.59 25.77
C LYS A 80 -9.60 -24.74 25.44
N ALA A 81 -10.26 -24.69 24.28
CA ALA A 81 -10.74 -25.88 23.62
C ALA A 81 -9.50 -26.74 23.42
N ALA A 82 -9.57 -27.94 23.99
CA ALA A 82 -8.51 -28.92 24.15
C ALA A 82 -7.33 -28.73 23.18
N LYS A 83 -6.14 -28.47 23.73
CA LYS A 83 -4.89 -28.68 23.01
C LYS A 83 -4.88 -30.15 22.56
N ASN A 84 -5.33 -30.39 21.33
CA ASN A 84 -5.18 -31.69 20.68
C ASN A 84 -3.70 -32.02 20.65
N ILE A 85 -3.33 -33.04 21.43
CA ILE A 85 -1.99 -33.61 21.54
C ILE A 85 -1.43 -34.06 20.17
N PHE A 86 -2.30 -34.19 19.16
CA PHE A 86 -1.96 -34.48 17.77
C PHE A 86 -1.30 -33.34 16.99
N SER A 87 -1.23 -32.10 17.51
CA SER A 87 -0.56 -31.00 16.78
C SER A 87 0.97 -31.04 16.84
N LYS A 88 1.57 -32.01 17.54
CA LYS A 88 3.03 -32.22 17.57
C LYS A 88 3.58 -33.10 16.44
N VAL A 89 2.72 -33.78 15.66
CA VAL A 89 3.15 -34.76 14.64
C VAL A 89 2.95 -34.26 13.21
N VAL A 90 2.23 -33.16 13.02
CA VAL A 90 2.20 -32.46 11.74
C VAL A 90 3.01 -31.18 11.95
N PRO A 91 4.16 -30.97 11.28
CA PRO A 91 4.75 -29.65 11.23
C PRO A 91 3.65 -28.77 10.68
N ALA A 92 3.09 -27.92 11.54
CA ALA A 92 1.93 -27.15 11.24
C ALA A 92 2.16 -26.50 9.86
N LEU A 93 1.19 -26.66 8.97
CA LEU A 93 0.83 -25.62 8.03
C LEU A 93 0.50 -24.35 8.85
N ALA A 94 1.50 -23.78 9.54
CA ALA A 94 1.57 -22.37 9.78
C ALA A 94 1.51 -21.81 8.38
N ALA A 95 0.31 -21.34 7.99
CA ALA A 95 0.01 -20.85 6.67
C ALA A 95 1.21 -20.02 6.22
N LYS A 96 2.02 -20.60 5.32
CA LYS A 96 3.24 -19.99 4.84
C LYS A 96 2.74 -18.68 4.27
N ASN A 97 3.04 -17.59 4.97
CA ASN A 97 2.53 -16.29 4.60
C ASN A 97 3.11 -16.02 3.23
N ALA A 98 2.30 -16.20 2.18
CA ALA A 98 2.77 -16.04 0.83
C ALA A 98 3.29 -14.61 0.71
N ASP A 99 4.54 -14.46 0.30
CA ASP A 99 5.10 -13.14 0.03
C ASP A 99 4.19 -12.46 -1.01
N LEU A 100 3.68 -11.28 -0.67
CA LEU A 100 2.72 -10.59 -1.53
C LEU A 100 3.36 -10.16 -2.85
N LYS A 101 4.66 -9.87 -2.83
CA LYS A 101 5.44 -9.42 -3.98
C LYS A 101 5.37 -10.37 -5.19
N PRO A 102 5.75 -11.67 -5.08
CA PRO A 102 5.65 -12.60 -6.21
C PRO A 102 4.20 -12.76 -6.69
N LEU A 103 3.22 -12.84 -5.78
CA LEU A 103 1.80 -12.91 -6.15
C LEU A 103 1.35 -11.70 -6.98
N LEU A 104 1.73 -10.49 -6.56
CA LEU A 104 1.41 -9.26 -7.26
C LEU A 104 2.14 -9.16 -8.61
N ALA A 105 3.42 -9.56 -8.65
CA ALA A 105 4.21 -9.55 -9.87
C ALA A 105 3.65 -10.53 -10.92
N ASP A 106 3.27 -11.73 -10.50
CA ASP A 106 2.68 -12.74 -11.38
C ASP A 106 1.29 -12.34 -11.86
N LEU A 107 0.47 -11.72 -11.01
CA LEU A 107 -0.82 -11.16 -11.40
C LEU A 107 -0.67 -10.08 -12.47
N LEU A 108 0.22 -9.10 -12.24
CA LEU A 108 0.47 -8.01 -13.19
C LEU A 108 1.11 -8.52 -14.49
N ARG A 109 1.99 -9.53 -14.43
CA ARG A 109 2.55 -10.17 -15.63
C ARG A 109 1.48 -10.90 -16.43
N SER A 110 0.58 -11.60 -15.75
CA SER A 110 -0.54 -12.32 -16.39
C SER A 110 -1.51 -11.35 -17.05
N ALA A 111 -1.81 -10.23 -16.39
CA ALA A 111 -2.61 -9.14 -16.97
C ALA A 111 -1.97 -8.57 -18.23
N LEU A 112 -0.66 -8.32 -18.21
CA LEU A 112 0.07 -7.85 -19.38
C LEU A 112 0.09 -8.88 -20.52
N GLY A 113 0.22 -10.17 -20.20
CA GLY A 113 0.11 -11.26 -21.17
C GLY A 113 -1.26 -11.32 -21.83
N ARG A 114 -2.33 -11.10 -21.05
CA ARG A 114 -3.71 -11.02 -21.56
C ARG A 114 -3.92 -9.78 -22.43
N ALA A 115 -3.40 -8.63 -22.01
CA ALA A 115 -3.43 -7.40 -22.82
C ALA A 115 -2.78 -7.63 -24.19
N LYS A 116 -1.67 -8.38 -24.22
CA LYS A 116 -1.02 -8.76 -25.48
C LYS A 116 -1.90 -9.68 -26.35
N SER A 117 -2.49 -10.72 -25.76
CA SER A 117 -3.32 -11.66 -26.53
C SER A 117 -4.57 -11.01 -27.12
N GLU A 118 -5.13 -10.03 -26.42
CA GLU A 118 -6.30 -9.26 -26.88
C GLU A 118 -5.90 -8.04 -27.74
N GLY A 119 -4.60 -7.77 -27.91
CA GLY A 119 -4.12 -6.61 -28.66
C GLY A 119 -4.51 -5.27 -28.04
N ASN A 120 -4.87 -5.24 -26.76
CA ASN A 120 -5.41 -4.06 -26.08
C ASN A 120 -4.58 -3.68 -24.84
N PRO A 121 -3.71 -2.66 -24.90
CA PRO A 121 -2.89 -2.22 -23.78
C PRO A 121 -3.70 -1.55 -22.65
N THR A 122 -4.92 -1.07 -22.90
CA THR A 122 -5.76 -0.44 -21.85
C THR A 122 -6.19 -1.45 -20.79
N LEU A 123 -6.14 -2.75 -21.09
CA LEU A 123 -6.38 -3.82 -20.12
C LEU A 123 -5.35 -3.83 -18.98
N ASP A 124 -4.05 -3.66 -19.28
CA ASP A 124 -3.02 -3.56 -18.23
C ASP A 124 -3.24 -2.33 -17.34
N LEU A 125 -3.67 -1.22 -17.96
CA LEU A 125 -3.99 0.02 -17.27
C LEU A 125 -5.22 -0.11 -16.36
N LEU A 126 -6.27 -0.79 -16.83
CA LEU A 126 -7.46 -1.09 -16.04
C LEU A 126 -7.10 -1.94 -14.82
N VAL A 127 -6.31 -3.02 -15.01
CA VAL A 127 -5.92 -3.91 -13.91
C VAL A 127 -5.11 -3.16 -12.85
N ARG A 128 -4.16 -2.32 -13.26
CA ARG A 128 -3.39 -1.48 -12.32
C ARG A 128 -4.26 -0.55 -11.52
N THR A 129 -5.16 0.15 -12.21
CA THR A 129 -6.10 1.08 -11.58
C THR A 129 -7.00 0.35 -10.58
N ALA A 130 -7.52 -0.82 -10.96
CA ALA A 130 -8.34 -1.66 -10.10
C ALA A 130 -7.57 -2.17 -8.87
N LEU A 131 -6.31 -2.57 -9.03
CA LEU A 131 -5.46 -3.02 -7.92
C LEU A 131 -5.18 -1.89 -6.92
N ILE A 132 -4.85 -0.70 -7.40
CA ILE A 132 -4.64 0.47 -6.54
C ILE A 132 -5.93 0.82 -5.80
N LYS A 133 -7.07 0.85 -6.51
CA LYS A 133 -8.38 1.10 -5.91
C LYS A 133 -8.71 0.06 -4.84
N PHE A 134 -8.49 -1.22 -5.12
CA PHE A 134 -8.67 -2.32 -4.17
C PHE A 134 -7.79 -2.12 -2.94
N LEU A 135 -6.48 -1.91 -3.13
CA LEU A 135 -5.53 -1.75 -2.04
C LEU A 135 -5.88 -0.56 -1.13
N ARG A 136 -6.26 0.59 -1.70
CA ARG A 136 -6.72 1.75 -0.93
C ARG A 136 -7.92 1.42 -0.05
N SER A 137 -8.92 0.73 -0.61
CA SER A 137 -10.10 0.32 0.14
C SER A 137 -9.78 -0.72 1.21
N GLU A 138 -8.94 -1.70 0.87
CA GLU A 138 -8.55 -2.78 1.77
C GLU A 138 -7.71 -2.26 2.94
N MET A 139 -6.85 -1.26 2.73
CA MET A 139 -6.12 -0.58 3.79
C MET A 139 -7.05 0.02 4.86
N GLN A 140 -8.13 0.68 4.44
CA GLN A 140 -9.12 1.24 5.37
C GLN A 140 -9.88 0.13 6.10
N ALA A 141 -10.31 -0.90 5.37
CA ALA A 141 -11.04 -2.03 5.93
C ALA A 141 -10.21 -2.80 6.97
N GLN A 142 -8.94 -3.08 6.68
CA GLN A 142 -8.03 -3.76 7.61
C GLN A 142 -7.69 -2.91 8.83
N PHE A 143 -7.60 -1.58 8.69
CA PHE A 143 -7.43 -0.69 9.84
C PHE A 143 -8.64 -0.75 10.77
N ALA A 144 -9.86 -0.66 10.22
CA ALA A 144 -11.09 -0.78 10.99
C ALA A 144 -11.18 -2.15 11.69
N SER A 145 -10.90 -3.23 10.97
CA SER A 145 -10.89 -4.59 11.54
C SER A 145 -9.86 -4.74 12.66
N ALA A 146 -8.66 -4.19 12.51
CA ALA A 146 -7.63 -4.21 13.55
C ALA A 146 -8.07 -3.42 14.79
N LEU A 147 -8.67 -2.25 14.61
CA LEU A 147 -9.19 -1.42 15.71
C LEU A 147 -10.30 -2.14 16.48
N ASP A 148 -11.21 -2.82 15.79
CA ASP A 148 -12.29 -3.57 16.43
C ASP A 148 -11.80 -4.79 17.21
N ARG A 149 -10.79 -5.51 16.71
CA ARG A 149 -10.10 -6.58 17.45
C ARG A 149 -9.42 -6.07 18.70
N CYS A 150 -8.70 -4.95 18.58
CA CYS A 150 -8.08 -4.26 19.71
C CYS A 150 -9.10 -3.85 20.78
N ARG A 151 -10.25 -3.29 20.38
CA ARG A 151 -11.34 -2.93 21.30
C ARG A 151 -11.99 -4.15 21.97
N THR A 152 -12.16 -5.24 21.22
CA THR A 152 -12.71 -6.50 21.75
C THR A 152 -11.77 -7.10 22.78
N THR A 153 -10.47 -7.10 22.49
CA THR A 153 -9.44 -7.53 23.44
C THR A 153 -9.42 -6.63 24.67
N LEU A 154 -9.48 -5.31 24.53
CA LEU A 154 -9.51 -4.41 25.69
C LEU A 154 -10.68 -4.74 26.63
N LYS A 155 -11.90 -4.92 26.07
CA LYS A 155 -13.09 -5.29 26.84
C LYS A 155 -12.92 -6.60 27.60
N SER A 156 -12.19 -7.59 27.07
CA SER A 156 -11.98 -8.86 27.77
C SER A 156 -11.05 -8.75 28.98
N TYR A 157 -10.32 -7.64 29.15
CA TYR A 157 -9.44 -7.39 30.29
C TYR A 157 -10.06 -6.45 31.33
N GLU A 158 -11.14 -5.74 30.99
CA GLU A 158 -11.89 -4.92 31.93
C GLU A 158 -12.46 -5.80 33.06
N GLY A 159 -12.20 -5.41 34.32
CA GLY A 159 -12.65 -6.13 35.52
C GLY A 159 -11.73 -7.25 36.03
N VAL A 160 -10.91 -7.90 35.19
CA VAL A 160 -10.03 -9.01 35.60
C VAL A 160 -8.60 -8.55 35.90
N ARG A 161 -8.05 -7.64 35.08
CA ARG A 161 -6.67 -7.15 35.22
C ARG A 161 -6.59 -5.65 34.92
N GLN A 162 -7.02 -4.83 35.90
CA GLN A 162 -7.13 -3.38 35.73
C GLN A 162 -5.86 -2.70 35.21
N GLN A 163 -4.67 -3.10 35.67
CA GLN A 163 -3.40 -2.51 35.21
C GLN A 163 -3.11 -2.80 33.73
N LYS A 164 -3.32 -4.03 33.26
CA LYS A 164 -3.16 -4.39 31.84
C LYS A 164 -4.24 -3.77 30.95
N ALA A 165 -5.45 -3.62 31.48
CA ALA A 165 -6.53 -2.94 30.78
C ALA A 165 -6.18 -1.46 30.53
N LEU A 166 -5.55 -0.78 31.50
CA LEU A 166 -5.09 0.60 31.34
C LEU A 166 -4.01 0.73 30.26
N GLU A 167 -3.00 -0.14 30.28
CA GLU A 167 -1.96 -0.18 29.25
C GLU A 167 -2.54 -0.42 27.84
N TYR A 168 -3.48 -1.35 27.71
CA TYR A 168 -4.14 -1.62 26.43
C TYR A 168 -5.02 -0.45 26.00
N ARG A 169 -5.72 0.22 26.92
CA ARG A 169 -6.51 1.41 26.61
C ARG A 169 -5.64 2.51 26.00
N GLU A 170 -4.47 2.78 26.59
CA GLU A 170 -3.52 3.76 26.06
C GLU A 170 -3.03 3.36 24.66
N LYS A 171 -2.64 2.09 24.47
CA LYS A 171 -2.20 1.59 23.15
C LYS A 171 -3.28 1.69 22.08
N VAL A 172 -4.53 1.33 22.40
CA VAL A 172 -5.65 1.42 21.46
C VAL A 172 -5.96 2.88 21.10
N ALA A 173 -5.89 3.80 22.08
CA ALA A 173 -6.06 5.23 21.83
C ALA A 173 -4.94 5.79 20.92
N ALA A 174 -3.68 5.47 21.23
CA ALA A 174 -2.54 5.86 20.40
C ALA A 174 -2.66 5.31 18.96
N PHE A 175 -3.06 4.05 18.81
CA PHE A 175 -3.32 3.42 17.51
C PHE A 175 -4.40 4.16 16.71
N GLN A 176 -5.51 4.53 17.36
CA GLN A 176 -6.59 5.27 16.72
C GLN A 176 -6.16 6.67 16.27
N ILE A 177 -5.40 7.39 17.10
CA ILE A 177 -4.87 8.73 16.77
C ILE A 177 -3.86 8.63 15.62
N ALA A 178 -3.03 7.58 15.61
CA ALA A 178 -1.99 7.37 14.60
C ALA A 178 -2.51 6.89 13.23
N LYS A 179 -3.84 6.76 13.04
CA LYS A 179 -4.46 6.24 11.79
C LYS A 179 -3.83 6.81 10.52
N LYS A 180 -3.75 8.14 10.40
CA LYS A 180 -3.23 8.80 9.19
C LYS A 180 -1.76 8.44 8.91
N ASN A 181 -0.94 8.42 9.96
CA ASN A 181 0.48 8.07 9.83
C ASN A 181 0.67 6.59 9.48
N ILE A 182 -0.08 5.69 10.12
CA ILE A 182 -0.03 4.25 9.85
C ILE A 182 -0.42 3.97 8.39
N LEU A 183 -1.56 4.50 7.94
CA LEU A 183 -2.01 4.31 6.56
C LEU A 183 -1.07 4.92 5.54
N ARG A 184 -0.42 6.05 5.85
CA ARG A 184 0.64 6.64 5.02
C ARG A 184 1.81 5.66 4.87
N GLN A 185 2.33 5.11 5.96
CA GLN A 185 3.46 4.18 5.93
C GLN A 185 3.10 2.89 5.17
N VAL A 186 1.92 2.34 5.39
CA VAL A 186 1.41 1.19 4.62
C VAL A 186 1.33 1.52 3.12
N GLY A 187 0.78 2.68 2.76
CA GLY A 187 0.69 3.14 1.37
C GLY A 187 2.06 3.33 0.72
N GLN A 188 3.04 3.83 1.47
CA GLN A 188 4.44 3.95 1.00
C GLN A 188 5.08 2.59 0.73
N GLU A 189 4.85 1.58 1.56
CA GLU A 189 5.31 0.22 1.31
C GLU A 189 4.72 -0.33 0.01
N PHE A 190 3.42 -0.13 -0.25
CA PHE A 190 2.81 -0.52 -1.52
C PHE A 190 3.37 0.26 -2.71
N PHE A 191 3.56 1.57 -2.59
CA PHE A 191 4.17 2.35 -3.65
C PHE A 191 5.56 1.83 -4.02
N ARG A 192 6.42 1.58 -3.03
CA ARG A 192 7.75 0.98 -3.22
C ARG A 192 7.64 -0.39 -3.90
N LEU A 193 6.71 -1.23 -3.45
CA LEU A 193 6.49 -2.56 -4.01
C LEU A 193 6.10 -2.50 -5.50
N PHE A 194 5.13 -1.65 -5.87
CA PHE A 194 4.73 -1.46 -7.27
C PHE A 194 5.88 -0.92 -8.12
N ARG A 195 6.62 0.07 -7.62
CA ARG A 195 7.79 0.64 -8.31
C ARG A 195 8.86 -0.40 -8.55
N GLU A 196 9.11 -1.26 -7.56
CA GLU A 196 10.11 -2.32 -7.67
C GLU A 196 9.72 -3.34 -8.76
N ILE A 197 8.46 -3.82 -8.72
CA ILE A 197 7.93 -4.76 -9.72
C ILE A 197 8.00 -4.15 -11.13
N ASP A 198 7.60 -2.88 -11.28
CA ASP A 198 7.65 -2.18 -12.55
C ASP A 198 9.07 -2.05 -13.09
N ARG A 199 10.01 -1.59 -12.25
CA ARG A 199 11.40 -1.39 -12.65
C ARG A 199 12.08 -2.69 -13.01
N GLN A 200 11.80 -3.77 -12.29
CA GLN A 200 12.46 -5.07 -12.49
C GLN A 200 11.97 -5.79 -13.74
N THR A 201 10.69 -5.68 -14.07
CA THR A 201 10.10 -6.55 -15.10
C THR A 201 9.12 -5.83 -16.01
N LEU A 202 8.06 -5.23 -15.45
CA LEU A 202 6.90 -4.86 -16.25
C LEU A 202 7.16 -3.69 -17.20
N ALA A 203 8.00 -2.72 -16.83
CA ALA A 203 8.29 -1.58 -17.70
C ALA A 203 9.02 -2.01 -18.99
N ALA A 204 9.98 -2.94 -18.88
CA ALA A 204 10.66 -3.50 -20.05
C ALA A 204 9.72 -4.36 -20.90
N MET A 205 8.87 -5.17 -20.24
CA MET A 205 7.89 -6.00 -20.94
C MET A 205 6.86 -5.16 -21.70
N ARG A 206 6.31 -4.09 -21.10
CA ARG A 206 5.39 -3.20 -21.81
C ARG A 206 6.01 -2.64 -23.08
N ARG A 207 7.23 -2.09 -22.97
CA ARG A 207 7.94 -1.51 -24.13
C ARG A 207 8.15 -2.53 -25.24
N SER A 208 8.55 -3.74 -24.87
CA SER A 208 8.73 -4.83 -25.83
C SER A 208 7.44 -5.29 -26.50
N LEU A 209 6.29 -5.16 -25.83
CA LEU A 209 5.00 -5.69 -26.33
C LEU A 209 4.19 -4.65 -27.10
N PHE A 210 4.28 -3.37 -26.70
CA PHE A 210 3.40 -2.30 -27.20
C PHE A 210 4.17 -1.08 -27.74
N GLY A 211 5.51 -1.09 -27.73
CA GLY A 211 6.32 0.06 -28.16
C GLY A 211 6.51 1.13 -27.07
N ASP A 212 6.97 2.32 -27.44
CA ASP A 212 7.23 3.42 -26.48
C ASP A 212 5.99 4.28 -26.18
N GLU A 213 4.95 4.21 -27.02
CA GLU A 213 3.66 4.88 -26.80
C GLU A 213 2.77 4.07 -25.86
N ILE A 214 3.11 4.07 -24.59
CA ILE A 214 2.36 3.33 -23.58
C ILE A 214 1.76 4.33 -22.61
N ALA A 215 0.55 4.80 -22.91
CA ALA A 215 -0.47 5.49 -22.09
C ALA A 215 -0.02 6.37 -20.89
N ASP A 216 -0.95 7.00 -20.19
CA ASP A 216 -0.67 7.89 -19.05
C ASP A 216 -0.20 7.13 -17.77
N TYR A 217 0.75 6.20 -17.87
CA TYR A 217 1.33 5.44 -16.75
C TYR A 217 2.09 6.31 -15.76
N GLN A 218 2.41 7.55 -16.14
CA GLN A 218 2.98 8.57 -15.26
C GLN A 218 2.11 8.79 -14.02
N VAL A 219 0.79 8.59 -14.11
CA VAL A 219 -0.11 8.73 -12.95
C VAL A 219 0.25 7.74 -11.84
N PHE A 220 0.68 6.51 -12.19
CA PHE A 220 1.07 5.48 -11.23
C PHE A 220 2.43 5.76 -10.56
N LEU A 221 3.18 6.73 -11.09
CA LEU A 221 4.42 7.18 -10.51
C LEU A 221 4.19 8.18 -9.37
N ASN A 222 2.97 8.68 -9.20
CA ASN A 222 2.62 9.59 -8.11
C ASN A 222 2.63 8.87 -6.76
N GLN A 223 3.47 9.32 -5.83
CA GLN A 223 3.63 8.73 -4.50
C GLN A 223 2.43 8.98 -3.57
N LEU A 224 1.57 9.92 -3.93
CA LEU A 224 0.30 10.20 -3.24
C LEU A 224 -0.81 9.23 -3.64
N ILE A 225 -0.57 8.32 -4.60
CA ILE A 225 -1.61 7.49 -5.21
C ILE A 225 -2.34 6.55 -4.23
N PHE A 226 -1.67 6.12 -3.15
CA PHE A 226 -2.26 5.28 -2.11
C PHE A 226 -2.92 6.07 -0.97
N LEU A 227 -2.86 7.41 -1.00
CA LEU A 227 -3.51 8.25 0.01
C LEU A 227 -4.97 8.46 -0.33
N GLU A 228 -5.82 8.50 0.69
CA GLU A 228 -7.26 8.68 0.54
C GLU A 228 -7.61 10.04 -0.08
N GLU A 229 -7.04 11.12 0.46
CA GLU A 229 -7.32 12.50 0.05
C GLU A 229 -6.43 12.98 -1.11
N GLY A 230 -5.47 12.15 -1.56
CA GLY A 230 -4.47 12.55 -2.56
C GLY A 230 -3.58 13.73 -2.12
N ARG A 231 -3.59 14.08 -0.83
CA ARG A 231 -2.84 15.20 -0.24
C ARG A 231 -2.21 14.76 1.07
N ASP A 232 -0.94 15.07 1.26
CA ASP A 232 -0.24 14.89 2.52
C ASP A 232 1.00 15.78 2.54
N SER A 233 1.04 16.75 3.46
CA SER A 233 2.12 17.75 3.51
C SER A 233 3.48 17.15 3.82
N TYR A 234 3.51 16.03 4.56
CA TYR A 234 4.76 15.35 4.89
C TYR A 234 5.36 14.71 3.63
N LEU A 235 4.56 13.94 2.88
CA LEU A 235 5.03 13.35 1.61
C LEU A 235 5.31 14.40 0.54
N ALA A 236 4.53 15.48 0.51
CA ALA A 236 4.77 16.60 -0.38
C ALA A 236 6.15 17.22 -0.11
N ALA A 237 6.50 17.47 1.16
CA ALA A 237 7.80 18.01 1.55
C ALA A 237 8.97 17.03 1.32
N GLU A 238 8.75 15.72 1.46
CA GLU A 238 9.81 14.71 1.30
C GLU A 238 10.13 14.40 -0.17
N HIS A 239 9.12 14.42 -1.05
CA HIS A 239 9.24 13.83 -2.39
C HIS A 239 8.89 14.76 -3.54
N TYR A 240 8.40 15.97 -3.28
CA TYR A 240 8.00 16.92 -4.31
C TYR A 240 8.70 18.26 -4.12
N VAL A 241 9.00 18.93 -5.24
CA VAL A 241 9.44 20.33 -5.21
C VAL A 241 8.22 21.20 -4.98
N LEU A 242 8.21 21.92 -3.88
CA LEU A 242 7.13 22.85 -3.52
C LEU A 242 7.46 24.22 -4.12
N ILE A 243 6.61 24.71 -5.03
CA ILE A 243 6.79 25.99 -5.72
C ILE A 243 5.58 26.87 -5.41
N GLY A 244 5.82 28.06 -4.83
CA GLY A 244 4.79 29.00 -4.37
C GLY A 244 4.65 29.03 -2.83
N GLY A 245 4.35 30.21 -2.29
CA GLY A 245 4.17 30.42 -0.84
C GLY A 245 2.92 29.71 -0.31
N PHE A 246 3.05 29.10 0.86
CA PHE A 246 1.93 28.52 1.61
C PHE A 246 1.08 29.66 2.17
N GLU A 247 0.03 30.09 1.47
CA GLU A 247 -1.10 30.69 2.17
C GLU A 247 -1.92 29.56 2.77
N ASN A 248 -1.89 29.48 4.12
CA ASN A 248 -2.71 28.58 4.92
C ASN A 248 -4.17 29.04 4.93
#